data_AF-A0A259ID10-F1
#
_entry.id   AF-A0A259ID10-F1
#
_cell.length_a   1.000
_cell.length_b   1.000
_cell.length_c   1.000
_cell.angle_alpha   90.00
_cell.angle_beta   90.00
_cell.angle_gamma   90.00
#
_symmetry.space_group_name_H-M   'P 1'
#
loop_
_entity.id
_entity.type
_entity.pdbx_description
1 polymer ?
#
loop_
_entity_poly.entity_id
_entity_poly.type
_entity_poly.pdbx_seq_one_letter_code
_entity_poly.pdbx_strand_id
1 'polypeptide(L)'
;MLVEKADGNVRPDLLLVTASGKILHVEIYVRHRVDPIKLEKLKSRGISSVEIDLSKLDWDNRDAWELAILETAPREWLHNARAAKAQQNMEAQAATEARAKQ
;
A
#
# COMPACT_ATOMS: atom_id res chain seq x y z
N MET A 1 -9.65 -22.65 4.97
CA MET A 1 -8.53 -23.31 4.28
C MET A 1 -7.99 -22.34 3.24
N LEU A 2 -6.84 -21.71 3.48
CA LEU A 2 -6.21 -20.78 2.53
C LEU A 2 -5.31 -21.60 1.61
N VAL A 3 -5.73 -21.72 0.35
CA VAL A 3 -4.99 -22.39 -0.72
C VAL A 3 -4.02 -21.40 -1.34
N GLU A 4 -2.73 -21.73 -1.35
CA GLU A 4 -1.73 -21.01 -2.13
C GLU A 4 -2.04 -21.18 -3.62
N LYS A 5 -2.26 -20.06 -4.31
CA LYS A 5 -2.01 -19.97 -5.76
C LYS A 5 -0.92 -18.94 -5.98
N ALA A 6 0.29 -19.44 -6.24
CA ALA A 6 1.36 -18.66 -6.86
C ALA A 6 0.97 -18.41 -8.32
N ASP A 7 0.18 -17.36 -8.56
CA ASP A 7 -0.16 -16.92 -9.91
C ASP A 7 0.09 -15.42 -10.01
N GLY A 8 1.36 -15.06 -10.22
CA GLY A 8 1.78 -13.71 -10.59
C GLY A 8 1.41 -12.57 -9.63
N ASN A 9 0.94 -12.82 -8.41
CA ASN A 9 0.41 -11.80 -7.52
C ASN A 9 1.51 -11.18 -6.65
N VAL A 10 1.45 -9.87 -6.39
CA VAL A 10 2.38 -9.22 -5.44
C VAL A 10 2.02 -9.71 -4.04
N ARG A 11 2.89 -10.52 -3.42
CA ARG A 11 2.68 -11.03 -2.06
C ARG A 11 3.05 -9.95 -1.04
N PRO A 12 2.10 -9.47 -0.22
CA PRO A 12 2.42 -8.59 0.89
C PRO A 12 2.85 -9.38 2.12
N ASP A 13 3.47 -8.69 3.08
CA ASP A 13 3.74 -9.26 4.40
C ASP A 13 2.44 -9.53 5.15
N LEU A 14 1.48 -8.60 5.07
CA LEU A 14 0.17 -8.71 5.69
C LEU A 14 -0.95 -8.25 4.73
N LEU A 15 -2.11 -8.88 4.87
CA LEU A 15 -3.35 -8.48 4.20
C LEU A 15 -4.35 -7.99 5.25
N LEU A 16 -4.70 -6.71 5.17
CA LEU A 16 -5.83 -6.18 5.94
C LEU A 16 -7.09 -6.27 5.09
N VAL A 17 -8.07 -6.99 5.61
CA VAL A 17 -9.39 -7.13 4.98
C VAL A 17 -10.41 -6.45 5.87
N THR A 18 -11.02 -5.39 5.37
CA THR A 18 -12.11 -4.71 6.08
C THR A 18 -13.35 -5.60 6.12
N ALA A 19 -14.28 -5.34 7.05
CA ALA A 19 -15.59 -6.01 7.06
C ALA A 19 -16.36 -5.87 5.73
N SER A 20 -16.10 -4.81 4.96
CA SER A 20 -16.67 -4.59 3.63
C SER A 20 -15.98 -5.37 2.50
N GLY A 21 -14.98 -6.19 2.80
CA GLY A 21 -14.21 -6.96 1.82
C GLY A 21 -13.11 -6.17 1.09
N LYS A 22 -12.93 -4.88 1.39
CA LYS A 22 -11.79 -4.12 0.84
C LYS A 22 -10.48 -4.63 1.40
N ILE A 23 -9.48 -4.73 0.52
CA ILE A 23 -8.15 -5.25 0.81
C ILE A 23 -7.14 -4.11 0.80
N LEU A 24 -6.28 -4.08 1.82
CA LEU A 24 -5.09 -3.24 1.89
C LEU A 24 -3.86 -4.13 2.10
N HIS A 25 -2.88 -3.99 1.22
CA HIS A 25 -1.57 -4.63 1.40
C HIS A 25 -0.78 -3.82 2.43
N VAL A 26 -0.12 -4.51 3.35
CA VAL A 26 0.76 -3.89 4.34
C VAL A 26 2.12 -4.57 4.26
N GLU A 27 3.14 -3.73 4.15
CA GLU A 27 4.55 -4.12 4.05
C GLU A 27 5.26 -3.63 5.33
N ILE A 28 6.18 -4.43 5.86
CA ILE A 28 6.90 -4.12 7.09
C ILE A 28 8.36 -3.81 6.78
N TYR A 29 8.79 -2.58 7.04
CA TYR A 29 10.18 -2.19 6.92
C TYR A 29 10.91 -2.42 8.25
N VAL A 30 11.74 -3.48 8.30
CA VAL A 30 12.71 -3.70 9.40
C VAL A 30 14.13 -3.36 8.99
N ARG A 31 14.62 -3.92 7.87
CA ARG A 31 15.99 -3.71 7.37
C ARG A 31 16.03 -3.17 5.95
N HIS A 32 15.05 -3.56 5.14
CA HIS A 32 14.91 -3.10 3.77
C HIS A 32 13.49 -2.63 3.54
N ARG A 33 13.38 -1.45 2.92
CA ARG A 33 12.12 -0.94 2.38
C ARG A 33 11.68 -1.76 1.18
N VAL A 34 10.43 -1.62 0.81
CA VAL A 34 9.89 -2.14 -0.44
C VAL A 34 10.74 -1.66 -1.61
N ASP A 35 11.24 -2.62 -2.39
CA ASP A 35 12.09 -2.32 -3.53
C ASP A 35 11.29 -1.67 -4.68
N PRO A 36 11.97 -0.95 -5.59
CA PRO A 36 11.31 -0.28 -6.71
C PRO A 36 10.53 -1.22 -7.65
N ILE A 37 10.97 -2.46 -7.83
CA ILE A 37 10.32 -3.43 -8.72
C ILE A 37 8.97 -3.85 -8.12
N LYS A 38 8.93 -4.13 -6.81
CA LYS A 38 7.69 -4.44 -6.09
C LYS A 38 6.76 -3.23 -6.07
N LEU A 39 7.28 -2.03 -5.81
CA LEU A 39 6.51 -0.79 -5.82
C LEU A 39 5.83 -0.55 -7.18
N GLU A 40 6.54 -0.75 -8.29
CA GLU A 40 5.98 -0.59 -9.63
C GLU A 40 4.87 -1.61 -9.92
N LYS A 41 5.03 -2.86 -9.47
CA LYS A 41 3.96 -3.87 -9.57
C LYS A 41 2.71 -3.50 -8.77
N LEU A 42 2.86 -2.90 -7.58
CA LEU A 42 1.73 -2.42 -6.79
C LEU A 42 0.97 -1.30 -7.51
N LYS A 43 1.70 -0.31 -8.05
CA LYS A 43 1.14 0.83 -8.79
C LYS A 43 0.45 0.42 -10.08
N SER A 44 1.13 -0.35 -10.93
CA SER A 44 0.61 -0.81 -12.23
C SER A 44 -0.66 -1.66 -12.09
N ARG A 45 -0.81 -2.36 -10.97
CA ARG A 45 -1.99 -3.19 -10.67
C ARG A 45 -3.07 -2.47 -9.87
N GLY A 46 -2.86 -1.20 -9.50
CA GLY A 46 -3.80 -0.44 -8.68
C GLY A 46 -4.04 -1.05 -7.31
N ILE A 47 -3.05 -1.72 -6.72
CA ILE A 47 -3.16 -2.37 -5.42
C ILE A 47 -2.86 -1.32 -4.34
N SER A 48 -3.84 -1.05 -3.47
CA SER A 48 -3.61 -0.13 -2.35
C SER A 48 -2.65 -0.75 -1.35
N SER A 49 -1.63 0.00 -0.95
CA SER A 49 -0.54 -0.51 -0.12
C SER A 49 0.08 0.56 0.75
N VAL A 50 0.42 0.19 1.99
CA VAL A 50 1.18 1.01 2.94
C VAL A 50 2.41 0.25 3.42
N GLU A 51 3.45 0.99 3.80
CA GLU A 51 4.63 0.48 4.49
C GLU A 51 4.60 0.99 5.94
N ILE A 52 4.87 0.10 6.90
CA ILE A 52 5.04 0.45 8.31
C ILE A 52 6.53 0.38 8.64
N ASP A 53 7.11 1.48 9.12
CA ASP A 53 8.52 1.57 9.48
C ASP A 53 8.75 1.11 10.93
N LEU A 54 9.28 -0.10 11.07
CA LEU A 54 9.69 -0.68 12.35
C LEU A 54 11.22 -0.74 12.48
N SER A 55 11.97 -0.12 11.56
CA SER A 55 13.43 -0.24 11.46
C SER A 55 14.21 0.29 12.67
N LYS A 56 13.54 1.12 13.48
CA LYS A 56 14.10 1.74 14.69
C LYS A 56 13.72 1.03 15.99
N LEU A 57 12.93 -0.04 15.93
CA LEU A 57 12.52 -0.77 17.13
C LEU A 57 13.61 -1.73 17.60
N ASP A 58 13.75 -1.78 18.93
CA ASP A 58 14.56 -2.79 19.60
C ASP A 58 13.82 -4.14 19.59
N TRP A 59 14.51 -5.19 19.15
CA TRP A 59 13.95 -6.54 19.01
C TRP A 59 13.57 -7.17 20.35
N ASP A 60 14.27 -6.80 21.42
CA ASP A 60 14.08 -7.44 22.73
C ASP A 60 12.89 -6.87 23.53
N ASN A 61 12.34 -5.73 23.14
CA ASN A 61 11.22 -5.07 23.82
C ASN A 61 9.87 -5.34 23.15
N ARG A 62 9.29 -6.53 23.37
CA ARG A 62 8.02 -6.95 22.73
C ARG A 62 6.84 -6.01 22.95
N ASP A 63 6.70 -5.41 24.12
CA ASP A 63 5.58 -4.51 24.43
C ASP A 63 5.62 -3.26 23.54
N ALA A 64 6.82 -2.80 23.18
CA ALA A 64 6.98 -1.69 22.24
C ALA A 64 6.58 -2.07 20.80
N TRP A 65 6.67 -3.34 20.40
CA TRP A 65 6.28 -3.78 19.05
C TRP A 65 4.78 -3.71 18.83
N GLU A 66 3.99 -4.19 19.80
CA GLU A 66 2.53 -4.19 19.66
C GLU A 66 2.00 -2.77 19.53
N LEU A 67 2.42 -1.88 20.43
CA LEU A 67 2.04 -0.47 20.40
C LEU A 67 2.51 0.21 19.10
N ALA A 68 3.71 -0.11 18.61
CA ALA A 68 4.22 0.46 17.37
C ALA A 68 3.44 -0.01 16.14
N ILE A 69 3.21 -1.31 16.00
CA ILE A 69 2.48 -1.90 14.87
C ILE A 69 1.05 -1.34 14.82
N LEU A 70 0.40 -1.19 15.97
CA LEU A 70 -0.99 -0.76 16.04
C LEU A 70 -1.15 0.76 15.99
N GLU A 71 -0.22 1.52 16.57
CA GLU A 71 -0.45 2.96 16.82
C GLU A 71 0.73 3.83 16.40
N THR A 72 1.94 3.59 16.90
CA THR A 72 2.97 4.65 16.92
C THR A 72 3.98 4.60 15.77
N ALA A 73 4.14 3.47 15.07
CA ALA A 73 5.10 3.38 13.97
C ALA A 73 4.69 4.29 12.80
N PRO A 74 5.66 4.99 12.15
CA PRO A 74 5.39 5.74 10.94
C PRO A 74 4.80 4.85 9.84
N ARG A 75 3.83 5.40 9.10
CA ARG A 75 3.15 4.70 8.00
C ARG A 75 3.13 5.57 6.76
N GLU A 76 3.56 5.01 5.65
CA GLU A 76 3.65 5.72 4.38
C GLU A 76 2.82 4.99 3.31
N TRP A 77 2.12 5.75 2.47
CA TRP A 77 1.45 5.18 1.30
C TRP A 77 2.49 4.82 0.25
N LEU A 78 2.56 3.53 -0.10
CA LEU A 78 3.30 3.07 -1.28
C LEU A 78 2.46 3.33 -2.55
N HIS A 79 1.17 3.01 -2.47
CA HIS A 79 0.20 3.34 -3.50
C HIS A 79 -1.21 3.45 -2.90
N ASN A 80 -1.94 4.49 -3.25
CA ASN A 80 -3.35 4.64 -2.91
C ASN A 80 -4.18 4.64 -4.19
N ALA A 81 -4.85 3.51 -4.47
CA ALA A 81 -5.59 3.33 -5.72
C ALA A 81 -6.75 4.32 -5.87
N ARG A 82 -7.36 4.71 -4.75
CA ARG A 82 -8.43 5.71 -4.75
C ARG A 82 -7.89 7.09 -5.10
N ALA A 83 -6.78 7.50 -4.52
CA ALA A 83 -6.14 8.76 -4.82
C ALA A 83 -5.66 8.81 -6.29
N ALA A 84 -5.03 7.73 -6.77
CA ALA A 84 -4.60 7.61 -8.15
C ALA A 84 -5.78 7.73 -9.13
N LYS A 85 -6.91 7.07 -8.84
CA LYS A 85 -8.11 7.15 -9.67
C LYS A 85 -8.73 8.55 -9.65
N ALA A 86 -8.77 9.20 -8.48
CA ALA A 86 -9.27 10.57 -8.37
C ALA A 86 -8.43 11.53 -9.22
N GLN A 87 -7.11 11.42 -9.16
CA GLN A 87 -6.17 12.21 -9.96
C GLN A 87 -6.42 12.02 -11.46
N GLN A 88 -6.51 10.77 -11.93
CA GLN A 88 -6.79 10.46 -13.34
C GLN A 88 -8.11 11.07 -13.83
N ASN A 89 -9.15 11.03 -12.98
CA ASN A 89 -10.45 11.58 -13.34
C ASN A 89 -10.39 13.12 -13.47
N MET A 90 -9.67 13.80 -12.58
CA MET A 90 -9.48 15.26 -12.66
C MET A 90 -8.73 15.65 -13.92
N GLU A 91 -7.68 14.92 -14.29
CA GLU A 91 -6.91 15.15 -15.51
C GLU A 91 -7.75 14.94 -16.77
N ALA A 92 -8.57 13.89 -16.80
CA ALA A 92 -9.48 13.61 -17.93
C ALA A 92 -10.55 14.69 -18.10
N GLN A 93 -11.08 15.23 -16.99
CA GLN A 93 -12.04 16.34 -17.02
C GLN A 93 -11.40 17.61 -17.58
N ALA A 94 -10.23 17.99 -17.07
CA ALA A 94 -9.49 19.15 -17.55
C ALA A 94 -9.15 19.05 -19.05
N ALA A 95 -8.74 17.86 -19.51
CA ALA A 95 -8.46 17.62 -20.93
C ALA A 95 -9.71 17.74 -21.82
N THR A 96 -10.87 17.31 -21.31
CA THR A 96 -12.15 17.42 -22.03
C THR A 96 -12.59 18.88 -22.14
N GLU A 97 -12.49 19.64 -21.06
CA GLU A 97 -12.80 21.08 -21.04
C GLU A 97 -11.90 21.89 -21.96
N ALA A 98 -10.60 21.57 -22.01
CA ALA A 98 -9.66 22.23 -22.90
C ALA A 98 -9.97 21.99 -24.39
N ARG A 99 -10.47 20.80 -24.75
CA ARG A 99 -10.89 20.46 -26.12
C ARG A 99 -12.21 21.13 -26.51
N ALA A 100 -13.14 21.26 -25.57
CA ALA A 100 -14.44 21.92 -25.82
C ALA A 100 -14.34 23.44 -26.02
N LYS A 101 -13.20 24.05 -25.66
CA LYS A 101 -12.90 25.48 -25.83
C LYS A 101 -12.09 25.81 -27.09
N GLN A 102 -11.72 24.80 -27.89
CA GLN A 102 -11.03 24.96 -29.18
C GLN A 102 -12.04 24.83 -30.32
#